data_AF-A0A482Z108-F1
#
_entry.id   AF-A0A482Z108-F1
#
_cell.length_a   1.000
_cell.length_b   1.000
_cell.length_c   1.000
_cell.angle_alpha   90.00
_cell.angle_beta   90.00
_cell.angle_gamma   90.00
#
_symmetry.space_group_name_H-M   'P 1'
#
loop_
_entity.id
_entity.type
_entity.pdbx_description
1 polymer ?
#
loop_
_entity_poly.entity_id
_entity_poly.type
_entity_poly.pdbx_seq_one_letter_code
_entity_poly.pdbx_strand_id
1 'polypeptide(L)'
;MSNIVYVLTNPSIPDIVKIGMTTDLTTRMRSLYNSSVPVPFECYFACTVEDMSFVERQLHDGFDDFRVNPKREFFRVDPERVVSILKMVIQLKKRVKILSIRMVK
;
A
#
# COMPACT_ATOMS: atom_id res chain seq x y z
N MET A 1 -10.29 0.49 15.91
CA MET A 1 -9.35 1.29 15.09
C MET A 1 -9.32 0.67 13.70
N SER A 2 -9.26 1.47 12.64
CA SER A 2 -9.27 0.96 11.26
C SER A 2 -7.86 0.56 10.84
N ASN A 3 -7.68 -0.59 10.20
CA ASN A 3 -6.39 -1.01 9.63
C ASN A 3 -6.32 -0.54 8.18
N ILE A 4 -5.55 0.52 7.90
CA ILE A 4 -5.52 1.19 6.59
C ILE A 4 -4.19 0.93 5.90
N VAL A 5 -4.24 0.56 4.62
CA VAL A 5 -3.09 0.57 3.71
C VAL A 5 -3.31 1.66 2.66
N TYR A 6 -2.26 2.41 2.34
CA TYR A 6 -2.32 3.54 1.44
C TYR A 6 -1.22 3.52 0.38
N VAL A 7 -1.49 4.22 -0.72
CA VAL A 7 -0.56 4.56 -1.78
C VAL A 7 -0.55 6.07 -1.91
N LEU A 8 0.61 6.70 -1.68
CA LEU A 8 0.77 8.15 -1.84
C LEU A 8 1.67 8.48 -3.01
N THR A 9 1.36 9.59 -3.65
CA THR A 9 2.16 10.22 -4.72
C THR A 9 2.65 11.59 -4.25
N ASN A 10 3.68 12.11 -4.91
CA ASN A 10 4.15 13.48 -4.67
C ASN A 10 4.55 14.12 -5.99
N PRO A 11 3.96 15.25 -6.40
CA PRO A 11 4.29 15.91 -7.66
C PRO A 11 5.77 16.31 -7.80
N SER A 12 6.48 16.55 -6.70
CA SER A 12 7.92 16.84 -6.70
C SER A 12 8.80 15.60 -6.78
N ILE A 13 8.22 14.40 -6.72
CA ILE A 13 8.93 13.11 -6.80
C ILE A 13 8.19 12.20 -7.81
N PRO A 14 8.26 12.52 -9.12
CA PRO A 14 7.53 11.78 -10.14
C PRO A 14 7.95 10.32 -10.21
N ASP A 15 7.04 9.47 -10.68
CA ASP A 15 7.19 8.03 -10.88
C ASP A 15 7.54 7.21 -9.62
N ILE A 16 7.48 7.81 -8.44
CA ILE A 16 7.72 7.15 -7.16
C ILE A 16 6.46 7.23 -6.31
N VAL A 17 6.07 6.08 -5.78
CA VAL A 17 4.97 5.95 -4.83
C VAL A 17 5.47 5.57 -3.45
N LYS A 18 4.80 6.06 -2.41
CA LYS A 18 4.96 5.59 -1.04
C LYS A 18 3.86 4.59 -0.73
N ILE A 19 4.23 3.39 -0.29
CA ILE A 19 3.28 2.34 0.12
C ILE A 19 3.43 2.13 1.61
N GLY A 20 2.39 2.41 2.39
CA GLY A 20 2.48 2.25 3.85
C GLY A 20 1.14 1.97 4.50
N MET A 21 1.17 1.83 5.83
CA MET A 21 -0.01 1.61 6.65
C MET A 21 -0.20 2.61 7.78
N THR A 22 -1.42 2.71 8.31
CA THR A 22 -1.76 3.54 9.47
C THR A 22 -3.11 3.15 10.07
N THR A 23 -3.36 3.54 11.31
CA THR A 23 -4.70 3.50 11.91
C THR A 23 -5.49 4.80 11.79
N ASP A 24 -4.80 5.90 11.42
CA ASP A 24 -5.36 7.23 11.18
C ASP A 24 -4.66 7.85 9.96
N LEU A 25 -5.37 7.91 8.83
CA LEU A 25 -4.85 8.44 7.58
C LEU A 25 -4.65 9.96 7.65
N THR A 26 -5.58 10.69 8.26
CA THR A 26 -5.52 12.16 8.34
C THR A 26 -4.31 12.61 9.14
N THR A 27 -4.10 12.02 10.32
CA THR A 27 -2.92 12.31 11.15
C THR A 27 -1.63 11.90 10.45
N ARG A 28 -1.64 10.75 9.76
CA ARG A 28 -0.47 10.29 9.00
C ARG A 28 -0.09 11.24 7.87
N MET A 29 -1.05 11.69 7.06
CA MET A 29 -0.80 12.63 5.97
C MET A 29 -0.17 13.94 6.47
N ARG A 30 -0.67 14.47 7.60
CA ARG A 30 -0.09 15.66 8.25
C ARG A 30 1.35 15.41 8.71
N SER A 31 1.62 14.25 9.32
CA SER A 31 2.98 13.91 9.81
C SER A 31 4.03 13.81 8.71
N LEU A 32 3.61 13.51 7.48
CA LEU A 32 4.50 13.31 6.34
C LEU A 32 4.92 14.62 5.66
N TYR A 33 4.21 15.72 5.94
CA TYR A 33 4.59 17.03 5.43
C TYR A 33 5.50 17.74 6.45
N ASN A 34 6.80 17.74 6.15
CA ASN A 34 7.84 18.37 6.97
C ASN A 34 8.88 19.04 6.06
N SER A 35 9.90 19.67 6.65
CA SER A 35 10.93 20.44 5.93
C SER A 35 11.75 19.64 4.91
N SER A 36 11.68 18.31 4.91
CA SER A 36 12.37 17.44 3.95
C SER A 36 11.53 17.13 2.71
N VAL A 37 10.28 17.61 2.62
CA VAL A 37 9.36 17.34 1.50
C VAL A 37 8.90 18.68 0.90
N PRO A 38 9.14 18.95 -0.40
CA PRO A 38 8.89 20.27 -0.99
C PRO A 38 7.41 20.64 -1.06
N VAL A 39 6.57 19.65 -1.34
CA VAL A 39 5.11 19.76 -1.46
C VAL A 39 4.45 18.60 -0.72
N PRO A 40 3.22 18.72 -0.21
CA PRO A 40 2.56 17.63 0.49
C PRO A 40 2.38 16.40 -0.40
N PHE A 41 2.36 15.22 0.22
CA PHE A 41 1.93 14.01 -0.46
C PHE A 41 0.43 14.07 -0.77
N GLU A 42 0.04 13.44 -1.88
CA GLU A 42 -1.35 13.22 -2.26
C GLU A 42 -1.73 11.77 -1.97
N CYS A 43 -2.93 11.57 -1.41
CA CYS A 43 -3.45 10.23 -1.21
C CYS A 43 -4.05 9.71 -2.52
N TYR A 44 -3.26 8.98 -3.28
CA TYR A 44 -3.70 8.36 -4.54
C TYR A 44 -4.78 7.30 -4.27
N PHE A 45 -4.55 6.45 -3.27
CA PHE A 45 -5.50 5.42 -2.88
C PHE A 45 -5.31 5.01 -1.41
N ALA A 46 -6.39 4.65 -0.74
CA ALA A 46 -6.34 4.03 0.57
C ALA A 46 -7.52 3.09 0.75
N CYS A 47 -7.32 2.01 1.50
CA CYS A 47 -8.37 1.05 1.81
C CYS A 47 -8.20 0.46 3.20
N THR A 48 -9.30 -0.02 3.78
CA THR A 48 -9.28 -0.81 5.00
C THR A 48 -9.07 -2.28 4.69
N VAL A 49 -8.27 -2.93 5.53
CA VAL A 49 -7.95 -4.36 5.46
C VAL A 49 -8.07 -4.99 6.84
N GLU A 50 -8.01 -6.31 6.94
CA GLU A 50 -8.07 -7.01 8.23
C GLU A 50 -6.73 -6.92 8.98
N ASP A 51 -5.63 -7.21 8.28
CA ASP A 51 -4.27 -7.11 8.80
C ASP A 51 -3.44 -6.21 7.87
N MET A 52 -3.27 -4.95 8.27
CA MET A 52 -2.51 -3.97 7.49
C MET A 52 -1.02 -4.28 7.44
N SER A 53 -0.47 -4.89 8.50
CA SER A 53 0.94 -5.26 8.59
C SER A 53 1.27 -6.37 7.60
N PHE A 54 0.40 -7.38 7.52
CA PHE A 54 0.52 -8.45 6.53
C PHE A 54 0.45 -7.90 5.11
N VAL A 55 -0.60 -7.10 4.80
CA VAL A 55 -0.80 -6.56 3.44
C VAL A 55 0.35 -5.64 3.03
N GLU A 56 0.79 -4.73 3.91
CA GLU A 56 1.93 -3.85 3.63
C GLU A 56 3.18 -4.67 3.33
N ARG A 57 3.52 -5.66 4.17
CA ARG A 57 4.69 -6.51 3.96
C ARG A 57 4.63 -7.24 2.61
N GLN A 58 3.48 -7.80 2.24
CA GLN A 58 3.35 -8.49 0.95
C GLN A 58 3.46 -7.56 -0.25
N LEU A 59 2.96 -6.33 -0.17
CA LEU A 59 3.19 -5.32 -1.22
C LEU A 59 4.68 -4.95 -1.29
N HIS A 60 5.31 -4.75 -0.13
CA HIS A 60 6.72 -4.42 -0.01
C HIS A 60 7.62 -5.50 -0.61
N ASP A 61 7.34 -6.77 -0.31
CA ASP A 61 8.06 -7.93 -0.86
C ASP A 61 7.79 -8.07 -2.37
N GLY A 62 6.52 -7.93 -2.78
CA GLY A 62 6.12 -8.10 -4.19
C GLY A 62 6.62 -7.01 -5.13
N PHE A 63 6.98 -5.84 -4.61
CA PHE A 63 7.56 -4.73 -5.36
C PHE A 63 9.02 -4.45 -5.00
N ASP A 64 9.72 -5.37 -4.33
CA ASP A 64 11.08 -5.10 -3.82
C ASP A 64 12.08 -4.77 -4.94
N ASP A 65 11.94 -5.38 -6.11
CA ASP A 65 12.73 -5.07 -7.32
C ASP A 65 12.58 -3.61 -7.79
N PHE A 66 11.49 -2.94 -7.39
CA PHE A 66 11.20 -1.54 -7.71
C PHE A 66 11.49 -0.60 -6.53
N ARG A 67 11.96 -1.11 -5.40
CA ARG A 67 12.21 -0.32 -4.19
C ARG A 67 13.41 0.61 -4.41
N VAL A 68 13.19 1.91 -4.18
CA VAL A 68 14.20 2.96 -4.41
C VAL A 68 15.33 2.89 -3.38
N ASN A 69 14.99 2.54 -2.14
CA ASN A 69 15.94 2.35 -1.05
C ASN A 69 15.46 1.17 -0.19
N PRO A 70 16.27 0.11 -0.01
CA PRO A 70 15.89 -1.07 0.78
C PRO A 70 15.33 -0.75 2.18
N LYS A 71 15.81 0.33 2.81
CA LYS A 71 15.41 0.76 4.16
C LYS A 71 14.20 1.69 4.18
N ARG A 72 13.57 1.96 3.04
CA ARG A 72 12.44 2.89 2.92
C ARG A 72 11.32 2.28 2.09
N GLU A 73 10.12 2.78 2.30
CA GLU A 73 8.87 2.33 1.70
C GLU A 73 8.50 3.14 0.44
N PHE A 74 9.50 3.41 -0.41
CA PHE A 74 9.33 4.14 -1.67
C PHE A 74 9.69 3.26 -2.87
N PHE A 75 8.83 3.25 -3.88
CA PHE A 75 8.90 2.32 -5.00
C PHE A 75 8.72 3.07 -6.32
N ARG A 76 9.57 2.78 -7.31
CA ARG A 76 9.43 3.31 -8.66
C ARG A 76 8.47 2.43 -9.47
N VAL A 77 7.18 2.65 -9.29
CA VAL A 77 6.11 1.87 -9.92
C VAL A 77 4.89 2.76 -10.15
N ASP A 78 4.15 2.47 -11.23
CA ASP A 78 2.86 3.10 -11.49
C ASP A 78 1.88 2.83 -10.32
N PRO A 79 1.29 3.87 -9.71
CA PRO A 79 0.36 3.71 -8.59
C PRO A 79 -0.83 2.80 -8.92
N GLU A 80 -1.34 2.79 -10.16
CA GLU A 80 -2.47 1.94 -10.56
C GLU A 80 -2.15 0.44 -10.45
N ARG A 81 -0.88 0.04 -10.60
CA ARG A 81 -0.48 -1.36 -10.40
C ARG A 81 -0.67 -1.79 -8.94
N VAL A 82 -0.28 -0.94 -8.01
CA VAL A 82 -0.45 -1.17 -6.56
C VAL A 82 -1.94 -1.19 -6.21
N VAL A 83 -2.71 -0.23 -6.74
CA VAL A 83 -4.15 -0.15 -6.53
C VAL A 83 -4.88 -1.38 -7.06
N SER A 84 -4.48 -1.90 -8.21
CA SER A 84 -5.08 -3.12 -8.79
C SER A 84 -4.92 -4.33 -7.87
N ILE A 85 -3.73 -4.50 -7.27
CA ILE A 85 -3.49 -5.56 -6.29
C ILE A 85 -4.33 -5.35 -5.03
N LEU A 86 -4.37 -4.13 -4.49
CA LEU A 86 -5.20 -3.81 -3.31
C LEU A 86 -6.69 -4.07 -3.56
N LYS A 87 -7.22 -3.65 -4.72
CA LYS A 87 -8.61 -3.94 -5.13
C LYS A 87 -8.88 -5.44 -5.18
N MET A 88 -7.94 -6.24 -5.70
CA MET A 88 -8.05 -7.70 -5.72
C MET A 88 -8.10 -8.27 -4.29
N VAL A 89 -7.21 -7.84 -3.39
CA VAL A 89 -7.20 -8.26 -1.98
C VAL A 89 -8.54 -7.97 -1.28
N ILE A 90 -9.09 -6.77 -1.48
CA ILE A 90 -10.38 -6.37 -0.90
C ILE A 90 -11.54 -7.17 -1.51
N GLN A 91 -11.46 -7.53 -2.80
CA GLN A 91 -12.53 -8.23 -3.51
C GLN A 91 -12.56 -9.74 -3.24
N LEU A 92 -11.41 -10.37 -3.00
CA LEU A 92 -11.33 -11.80 -2.63
C LEU A 92 -12.13 -12.09 -1.34
N LYS A 93 -12.17 -11.14 -0.39
CA LYS A 93 -13.00 -11.25 0.83
C LYS A 93 -14.51 -11.28 0.54
N LYS A 94 -14.96 -10.76 -0.60
CA LYS A 94 -16.38 -10.79 -1.00
C LYS A 94 -16.80 -12.08 -1.70
N ARG A 95 -15.87 -12.94 -2.14
CA ARG A 95 -16.19 -14.11 -2.98
C ARG A 95 -15.56 -15.44 -2.55
N VAL A 96 -14.54 -15.44 -1.69
CA VAL A 96 -13.78 -16.66 -1.41
C VAL A 96 -14.39 -17.42 -0.21
N LYS A 97 -15.40 -18.25 -0.49
CA LYS A 97 -15.50 -19.57 0.18
C LYS A 97 -14.41 -20.41 -0.45
N ILE A 98 -13.27 -20.58 0.22
CA ILE A 98 -12.25 -21.55 -0.22
C ILE A 98 -12.94 -22.91 -0.24
N LEU A 99 -13.25 -23.43 -1.43
CA LEU A 99 -13.47 -24.86 -1.62
C LEU A 99 -12.15 -25.51 -1.23
N SER A 100 -12.14 -26.20 -0.09
CA SER A 100 -11.04 -27.06 0.32
C SER A 100 -10.68 -27.97 -0.83
N ILE A 101 -9.59 -27.67 -1.54
CA ILE A 101 -8.97 -28.61 -2.45
C ILE A 101 -8.29 -29.63 -1.53
N ARG A 102 -9.00 -30.70 -1.18
CA ARG A 102 -8.37 -31.92 -0.69
C ARG A 102 -7.52 -32.45 -1.83
N MET A 103 -6.21 -32.27 -1.77
CA MET A 103 -5.33 -33.15 -2.51
C MET A 103 -5.45 -34.53 -1.86
N VAL A 104 -6.17 -35.42 -2.51
CA VAL A 104 -6.13 -36.85 -2.23
C VAL A 104 -4.75 -37.33 -2.69
N LYS A 105 -3.96 -37.85 -1.75
CA LYS A 105 -3.00 -38.92 -2.05
C LYS A 105 -3.55 -40.19 -1.42
#